data_AF-A0A933SP12-F1
#
_entry.id   AF-A0A933SP12-F1
#
_cell.length_a   1.000
_cell.length_b   1.000
_cell.length_c   1.000
_cell.angle_alpha   90.00
_cell.angle_beta   90.00
_cell.angle_gamma   90.00
#
_symmetry.space_group_name_H-M   'P 1'
#
loop_
_entity.id
_entity.type
_entity.pdbx_description
1 polymer ?
#
loop_
_entity_poly.entity_id
_entity_poly.type
_entity_poly.pdbx_seq_one_letter_code
_entity_poly.pdbx_strand_id
1 'polypeptide(L)'
;MKKDFLNDIYAFSKFVRQARNLEQGLKVIGQMKKLGIKPNAVTFTSLIPLCKTLQEGFEILEKMEKEGCQADIRTFMVLLKKVTSKKDIEAVEKERKEKKLKEGAIYKEYRDKLYNWHK
;
A
#
# COMPACT_ATOMS: atom_id res chain seq x y z
N MET A 1 2.70 -12.81 -29.88
CA MET A 1 3.22 -13.36 -28.62
C MET A 1 3.70 -12.34 -27.57
N LYS A 2 3.93 -11.05 -27.87
CA LYS A 2 4.32 -10.05 -26.83
C LYS A 2 3.14 -9.39 -26.07
N LYS A 3 1.89 -9.60 -26.53
CA LYS A 3 0.69 -8.98 -25.97
C LYS A 3 0.28 -9.62 -24.63
N ASP A 4 0.55 -10.91 -24.46
CA ASP A 4 0.08 -11.66 -23.28
C ASP A 4 0.96 -11.48 -22.05
N PHE A 5 2.26 -11.21 -22.22
CA PHE A 5 3.21 -11.02 -21.11
C PHE A 5 3.08 -9.65 -20.42
N LEU A 6 2.58 -8.65 -21.15
CA LEU A 6 2.32 -7.31 -20.63
C LEU A 6 0.93 -7.18 -19.99
N ASN A 7 0.03 -8.13 -20.19
CA ASN A 7 -1.35 -8.05 -19.68
C ASN A 7 -1.53 -8.60 -18.26
N ASP A 8 -0.45 -9.11 -17.65
CA ASP A 8 -0.53 -9.69 -16.33
C ASP A 8 -0.35 -8.62 -15.23
N ILE A 9 -1.25 -8.67 -14.24
CA ILE A 9 -1.19 -7.87 -13.01
C ILE A 9 0.17 -7.99 -12.32
N TYR A 10 0.85 -9.14 -12.46
CA TYR A 10 2.18 -9.37 -11.93
C TYR A 10 3.26 -8.52 -12.61
N ALA A 11 3.21 -8.36 -13.94
CA ALA A 11 4.14 -7.51 -14.67
C ALA A 11 4.03 -6.04 -14.25
N PHE A 12 2.80 -5.56 -14.08
CA PHE A 12 2.56 -4.20 -13.61
C PHE A 12 2.92 -3.98 -12.14
N SER A 13 2.70 -4.96 -11.27
CA SER A 13 3.18 -4.89 -9.88
C SER A 13 4.71 -4.73 -9.82
N LYS A 14 5.43 -5.36 -10.75
CA LYS A 14 6.89 -5.21 -10.91
C LYS A 14 7.23 -3.79 -11.38
N PHE A 15 6.53 -3.25 -12.36
CA PHE A 15 6.76 -1.88 -12.83
C PHE A 15 6.50 -0.83 -11.75
N VAL A 16 5.46 -1.00 -10.94
CA VAL A 16 5.22 -0.12 -9.78
C VAL A 16 6.40 -0.18 -8.79
N ARG A 17 6.94 -1.37 -8.51
CA ARG A 17 8.13 -1.50 -7.64
C ARG A 17 9.40 -0.87 -8.20
N GLN A 18 9.50 -0.72 -9.52
CA GLN A 18 10.62 -0.08 -10.19
C GLN A 18 10.44 1.44 -10.34
N ALA A 19 9.26 1.97 -10.01
CA ALA A 19 9.02 3.41 -10.04
C ALA A 19 9.88 4.10 -8.97
N ARG A 20 10.39 5.29 -9.30
CA ARG A 20 11.26 6.06 -8.39
C ARG A 20 10.48 6.91 -7.39
N ASN A 21 9.22 7.19 -7.67
CA ASN A 21 8.36 8.04 -6.85
C ASN A 21 6.89 7.69 -7.09
N LEU A 22 6.03 8.20 -6.21
CA LEU A 22 4.60 7.93 -6.23
C LEU A 22 3.94 8.33 -7.55
N GLU A 23 4.35 9.45 -8.15
CA GLU A 23 3.83 9.93 -9.44
C GLU A 23 4.07 8.91 -10.56
N GLN A 24 5.30 8.39 -10.68
CA GLN A 24 5.61 7.34 -11.64
C GLN A 24 4.82 6.06 -11.36
N GLY A 25 4.69 5.65 -10.10
CA GLY A 25 3.88 4.49 -9.73
C GLY A 25 2.41 4.66 -10.14
N LEU A 26 1.84 5.84 -9.92
CA LEU A 26 0.48 6.18 -10.32
C LEU A 26 0.29 6.22 -11.85
N LYS A 27 1.31 6.63 -12.62
CA LYS A 27 1.28 6.52 -14.09
C LYS A 27 1.17 5.06 -14.55
N VAL A 28 1.88 4.15 -13.88
CA VAL A 28 1.78 2.71 -14.16
C VAL A 28 0.35 2.20 -13.88
N ILE A 29 -0.28 2.59 -12.78
CA ILE A 29 -1.70 2.28 -12.51
C ILE A 29 -2.61 2.81 -13.62
N GLY A 30 -2.38 4.04 -14.08
CA GLY A 30 -3.14 4.63 -15.18
C GLY A 30 -3.01 3.84 -16.49
N GLN A 31 -1.81 3.32 -16.78
CA GLN A 31 -1.57 2.48 -17.95
C GLN A 31 -2.28 1.12 -17.84
N MET A 32 -2.26 0.47 -16.67
CA MET A 32 -3.02 -0.76 -16.43
C MET A 32 -4.49 -0.58 -16.80
N LYS A 33 -5.10 0.50 -16.30
CA LYS A 33 -6.51 0.81 -16.55
C LYS A 33 -6.80 1.07 -18.03
N LYS A 34 -5.94 1.82 -18.72
CA LYS A 34 -6.06 2.07 -20.16
C LYS A 34 -6.00 0.78 -21.00
N LEU A 35 -5.33 -0.25 -20.48
CA LEU A 35 -5.23 -1.57 -21.11
C LEU A 35 -6.34 -2.53 -20.65
N GLY A 36 -7.32 -2.06 -19.84
CA GLY A 36 -8.41 -2.89 -19.32
C GLY A 36 -8.01 -3.80 -18.16
N ILE A 37 -6.83 -3.63 -17.58
CA ILE A 37 -6.32 -4.44 -16.47
C ILE A 37 -6.70 -3.75 -15.16
N LYS A 38 -7.52 -4.42 -14.35
CA LYS A 38 -7.96 -3.89 -13.06
C LYS A 38 -6.82 -3.98 -12.04
N PRO A 39 -6.35 -2.87 -11.43
CA PRO A 39 -5.42 -2.93 -10.31
C PRO A 39 -6.07 -3.67 -9.13
N ASN A 40 -5.26 -4.38 -8.34
CA ASN A 40 -5.73 -5.08 -7.15
C ASN A 40 -5.02 -4.56 -5.88
N ALA A 41 -5.34 -5.17 -4.74
CA ALA A 41 -4.75 -4.81 -3.45
C ALA A 41 -3.22 -4.86 -3.45
N VAL A 42 -2.61 -5.84 -4.14
CA VAL A 42 -1.15 -5.98 -4.26
C VAL A 42 -0.55 -4.81 -5.03
N THR A 43 -1.16 -4.41 -6.14
CA THR A 43 -0.67 -3.30 -6.97
C THR A 43 -0.71 -1.99 -6.20
N PHE A 44 -1.80 -1.68 -5.52
CA PHE A 44 -1.89 -0.46 -4.71
C PHE A 44 -0.96 -0.48 -3.50
N THR A 45 -0.89 -1.59 -2.78
CA THR A 45 0.02 -1.73 -1.64
C THR A 45 1.48 -1.52 -2.06
N SER A 46 1.83 -1.84 -3.31
CA SER A 46 3.17 -1.58 -3.85
C SER A 46 3.48 -0.10 -4.14
N LEU A 47 2.48 0.80 -4.12
CA LEU A 47 2.69 2.25 -4.20
C LEU A 47 3.12 2.86 -2.86
N ILE A 48 2.70 2.28 -1.74
CA ILE A 48 2.95 2.84 -0.39
C ILE A 48 4.45 3.04 -0.11
N PRO A 49 5.38 2.13 -0.50
CA PRO A 49 6.81 2.38 -0.35
C PRO A 49 7.32 3.62 -1.10
N LEU A 50 6.64 4.05 -2.17
CA LEU A 50 6.98 5.22 -2.97
C LEU A 50 6.47 6.54 -2.36
N CYS A 51 5.58 6.46 -1.37
CA CYS A 51 5.09 7.61 -0.62
C CYS A 51 6.20 8.21 0.25
N LYS A 52 6.30 9.53 0.28
CA LYS A 52 7.22 10.29 1.13
C LYS A 52 6.70 10.44 2.55
N THR A 53 5.39 10.48 2.71
CA THR A 53 4.73 10.70 4.00
C THR A 53 3.72 9.59 4.28
N LEU A 54 3.35 9.43 5.55
CA LEU A 54 2.24 8.56 5.92
C LEU A 54 0.92 9.05 5.32
N GLN A 55 0.74 10.38 5.20
CA GLN A 55 -0.45 10.98 4.60
C GLN A 55 -0.67 10.53 3.14
N GLU A 56 0.38 10.57 2.32
CA GLU A 56 0.33 10.02 0.95
C GLU A 56 -0.01 8.51 0.96
N GLY A 57 0.45 7.78 1.99
CA GLY A 57 0.09 6.38 2.19
C GLY A 57 -1.41 6.19 2.45
N PHE A 58 -2.03 7.05 3.25
CA PHE A 58 -3.49 7.02 3.48
C PHE A 58 -4.28 7.42 2.24
N GLU A 59 -3.79 8.38 1.44
CA GLU A 59 -4.42 8.73 0.15
C GLU A 59 -4.44 7.53 -0.82
N ILE A 60 -3.38 6.70 -0.82
CA ILE A 60 -3.37 5.46 -1.60
C ILE A 60 -4.42 4.48 -1.08
N LEU A 61 -4.59 4.37 0.23
CA LEU A 61 -5.59 3.50 0.85
C LEU A 61 -7.02 3.96 0.56
N GLU A 62 -7.31 5.27 0.58
CA GLU A 62 -8.60 5.79 0.11
C GLU A 62 -8.84 5.48 -1.38
N LYS A 63 -7.79 5.58 -2.20
CA LYS A 63 -7.88 5.28 -3.63
C LYS A 63 -8.15 3.81 -3.89
N MET A 64 -7.58 2.91 -3.09
CA MET A 64 -7.90 1.48 -3.13
C MET A 64 -9.40 1.26 -2.95
N GLU A 65 -9.99 1.88 -1.93
CA GLU A 65 -11.40 1.71 -1.59
C GLU A 65 -12.33 2.28 -2.65
N LYS A 66 -12.03 3.48 -3.17
CA LYS A 66 -12.77 4.09 -4.29
C LYS A 66 -12.76 3.22 -5.55
N GLU A 67 -11.76 2.35 -5.69
CA GLU A 67 -11.64 1.41 -6.81
C GLU A 67 -12.16 0.00 -6.49
N GLY A 68 -12.83 -0.15 -5.33
CA GLY A 68 -13.40 -1.42 -4.87
C GLY A 68 -12.33 -2.45 -4.47
N CYS A 69 -11.12 -2.00 -4.14
CA CYS A 69 -10.05 -2.82 -3.61
C CYS A 69 -9.95 -2.62 -2.09
N GLN A 70 -10.14 -3.68 -1.32
CA GLN A 70 -10.01 -3.61 0.13
C GLN A 70 -8.53 -3.70 0.53
N ALA A 71 -8.13 -2.84 1.45
CA ALA A 71 -6.85 -2.96 2.13
C ALA A 71 -6.85 -4.19 3.04
N ASP A 72 -5.70 -4.86 3.14
CA ASP A 72 -5.51 -6.01 4.02
C ASP A 72 -4.43 -5.73 5.06
N ILE A 73 -4.17 -6.71 5.93
CA ILE A 73 -3.15 -6.56 6.99
C ILE A 73 -1.74 -6.30 6.42
N ARG A 74 -1.47 -6.72 5.17
CA ARG A 74 -0.21 -6.44 4.50
C ARG A 74 -0.13 -4.97 4.08
N THR A 75 -1.22 -4.36 3.61
CA THR A 75 -1.29 -2.91 3.37
C THR A 75 -0.89 -2.13 4.62
N PHE A 76 -1.47 -2.48 5.77
CA PHE A 76 -1.17 -1.82 7.04
C PHE A 76 0.24 -2.09 7.54
N MET A 77 0.79 -3.28 7.33
CA MET A 77 2.20 -3.57 7.63
C MET A 77 3.15 -2.67 6.83
N VAL A 78 2.80 -2.34 5.58
CA VAL A 78 3.60 -1.41 4.76
C VAL A 78 3.40 0.04 5.21
N LEU A 79 2.20 0.45 5.64
CA LEU A 79 1.96 1.77 6.25
C LEU A 79 2.78 1.97 7.54
N LEU A 80 2.88 0.94 8.38
CA LEU A 80 3.73 0.99 9.58
C LEU A 80 5.22 1.21 9.26
N LYS A 81 5.69 0.99 8.04
CA LYS A 81 7.07 1.34 7.63
C LYS A 81 7.25 2.83 7.33
N LYS A 82 6.17 3.62 7.30
CA LYS A 82 6.15 5.06 7.01
C LYS A 82 5.95 5.93 8.24
N VAL A 83 5.72 5.33 9.40
CA VAL A 83 5.56 6.07 10.66
C VAL A 83 6.89 6.67 11.09
N THR A 84 6.86 7.89 11.63
CA THR A 84 8.06 8.55 12.19
C THR A 84 7.87 8.93 13.65
N SER A 85 6.66 8.76 14.18
CA SER A 85 6.29 9.09 15.54
C SER A 85 5.28 8.09 16.11
N LYS A 86 5.10 8.09 17.44
CA LYS A 86 4.04 7.31 18.10
C LYS A 86 2.64 7.70 17.61
N LYS A 87 2.41 8.99 17.34
CA LYS A 87 1.14 9.50 16.84
C LYS A 87 0.77 8.88 15.48
N ASP A 88 1.77 8.66 14.63
CA ASP A 88 1.58 7.99 13.35
C ASP A 88 1.19 6.52 13.52
N ILE A 89 1.81 5.80 14.47
CA ILE A 89 1.46 4.41 14.79
C ILE A 89 0.00 4.35 15.26
N GLU A 90 -0.41 5.26 16.15
CA GLU A 90 -1.79 5.36 16.63
C GLU A 90 -2.78 5.65 15.50
N ALA A 91 -2.42 6.53 14.55
CA ALA A 91 -3.24 6.83 13.39
C ALA A 91 -3.43 5.59 12.49
N VAL A 92 -2.35 4.85 12.20
CA VAL A 92 -2.43 3.61 11.42
C VAL A 92 -3.27 2.55 12.13
N GLU A 93 -3.15 2.43 13.45
CA GLU A 93 -3.94 1.49 14.25
C GLU A 93 -5.42 1.86 14.32
N LYS A 94 -5.74 3.15 14.42
CA LYS A 94 -7.12 3.63 14.37
C LYS A 94 -7.76 3.26 13.03
N GLU A 95 -7.11 3.59 11.93
CA GLU A 95 -7.60 3.28 10.57
C GLU A 95 -7.78 1.76 10.38
N ARG A 96 -6.83 0.94 10.84
CA ARG A 96 -6.94 -0.54 10.77
C ARG A 96 -8.17 -1.06 11.49
N LYS A 97 -8.44 -0.54 12.69
CA LYS A 97 -9.58 -0.92 13.52
C LYS A 97 -10.90 -0.50 12.89
N GLU A 98 -10.97 0.67 12.28
CA GLU A 98 -12.14 1.13 11.52
C GLU A 98 -12.46 0.19 10.35
N LYS A 99 -11.42 -0.31 9.67
CA LYS A 99 -11.56 -1.37 8.65
C LYS A 99 -11.80 -2.77 9.21
N LYS A 100 -11.90 -2.91 10.53
CA LYS A 100 -12.17 -4.18 11.25
C LYS A 100 -11.17 -5.29 10.91
N LEU A 101 -9.94 -4.93 10.52
CA LEU A 101 -8.91 -5.90 10.19
C LEU A 101 -8.30 -6.47 11.47
N LYS A 102 -8.26 -7.79 11.60
CA LYS A 102 -7.60 -8.46 12.72
C LYS A 102 -6.09 -8.34 12.58
N GLU A 103 -5.40 -8.07 13.70
CA GLU A 103 -3.94 -8.13 13.72
C GLU A 103 -3.47 -9.58 13.81
N GLY A 104 -2.48 -9.94 12.99
CA GLY A 104 -1.72 -11.18 13.14
C GLY A 104 -0.52 -10.99 14.07
N ALA A 105 0.07 -12.11 14.53
CA ALA A 105 1.23 -12.09 15.43
C ALA A 105 2.40 -11.24 14.90
N ILE A 106 2.72 -11.37 13.61
CA ILE A 106 3.82 -10.61 12.96
C ILE A 106 3.53 -9.11 12.97
N TYR A 107 2.29 -8.71 12.68
CA TYR A 107 1.90 -7.31 12.68
C TYR A 107 2.00 -6.72 14.10
N LYS A 108 1.47 -7.45 15.08
CA LYS A 108 1.50 -7.07 16.50
C LYS A 108 2.95 -6.88 16.98
N GLU A 109 3.81 -7.87 16.75
CA GLU A 109 5.21 -7.83 17.14
C GLU A 109 5.95 -6.63 16.51
N TYR A 110 5.72 -6.38 15.22
CA TYR A 110 6.34 -5.26 14.52
C TYR A 110 5.88 -3.90 15.07
N ARG A 111 4.57 -3.75 15.31
CA ARG A 111 3.99 -2.55 15.92
C ARG A 111 4.57 -2.29 17.31
N ASP A 112 4.64 -3.31 18.16
CA ASP A 112 5.14 -3.18 19.53
C ASP A 112 6.62 -2.79 19.56
N LYS A 113 7.43 -3.30 18.62
CA LYS A 113 8.82 -2.85 18.40
C LYS A 113 8.89 -1.36 18.05
N LEU A 114 8.02 -0.86 17.18
CA LEU A 114 7.97 0.56 16.82
C LEU A 114 7.61 1.45 18.01
N TYR A 115 6.65 1.03 18.86
CA TYR A 115 6.33 1.77 20.09
C TYR A 115 7.52 1.88 21.05
N ASN A 116 8.32 0.82 21.16
CA ASN A 116 9.53 0.81 22.00
C ASN A 116 10.64 1.68 21.40
N TRP A 117 10.77 1.72 20.07
CA TRP A 117 11.80 2.53 19.39
C TRP A 117 11.55 4.04 19.54
N HIS A 118 10.28 4.45 19.62
CA HIS A 118 9.89 5.84 19.85
C HIS A 118 9.62 6.17 21.33
N LYS A 119 10.21 5.40 22.27
CA LYS A 119 10.16 5.65 23.72
C LYS A 119 11.29 6.57 24.17
#